data_AF-A0A523II51-F1
#
_entry.id   AF-A0A523II51-F1
#
_cell.length_a   1.000
_cell.length_b   1.000
_cell.length_c   1.000
_cell.angle_alpha   90.00
_cell.angle_beta   90.00
_cell.angle_gamma   90.00
#
_symmetry.space_group_name_H-M   'P 1'
#
loop_
_entity.id
_entity.type
_entity.pdbx_description
1 polymer ?
#
loop_
_entity_poly.entity_id
_entity_poly.type
_entity_poly.pdbx_seq_one_letter_code
_entity_poly.pdbx_strand_id
1 'polypeptide(L)'
;MSNNVRIGGLTYAPTIDVLYALGLGFTTRSPEFLTIDRSTGVETVVGRVGADGLESLACGASVSPARLYAAGTELYELDPKTGAATLIGGDFSGTMWAMSDPPLANDPCAGQGGAADSDTLCDDEVPCRSFANTLPLVISNFSSTPDEYLCGDFDGDGIHSATDADLIHCVSSFLDPAYALRCGCRPEGRCGGDTGVACF
;
A
#
# COMPACT_ATOMS: atom_id res chain seq x y z
N MET A 1 2.79 33.20 15.44
CA MET A 1 1.49 32.50 15.52
C MET A 1 1.65 31.24 14.68
N SER A 2 1.36 30.06 15.23
CA SER A 2 1.42 28.81 14.46
C SER A 2 0.21 28.77 13.54
N ASN A 3 0.45 28.75 12.22
CA ASN A 3 -0.62 28.55 11.24
C ASN A 3 -0.90 27.05 11.18
N ASN A 4 -1.68 26.55 12.14
CA ASN A 4 -2.04 25.13 12.17
C ASN A 4 -2.88 24.81 10.93
N VAL A 5 -2.30 24.02 10.03
CA VAL A 5 -3.03 23.35 8.97
C VAL A 5 -3.54 22.03 9.51
N ARG A 6 -4.83 21.76 9.29
CA ARG A 6 -5.39 20.43 9.47
C ARG A 6 -5.49 19.79 8.08
N ILE A 7 -4.84 18.65 7.91
CA ILE A 7 -4.85 17.90 6.66
C ILE A 7 -5.99 16.88 6.75
N GLY A 8 -6.90 16.91 5.77
CA GLY A 8 -7.99 15.95 5.63
C GLY A 8 -7.64 14.77 4.76
N GLY A 9 -6.91 15.02 3.66
CA GLY A 9 -6.48 13.98 2.73
C GLY A 9 -5.09 14.24 2.19
N LEU A 10 -4.38 13.15 1.87
CA LEU A 10 -3.07 13.13 1.23
C LEU A 10 -3.13 12.11 0.09
N THR A 11 -2.63 12.48 -1.08
CA THR A 11 -2.48 11.54 -2.21
C THR A 11 -1.22 11.86 -2.99
N TYR A 12 -0.59 10.83 -3.53
CA TYR A 12 0.60 10.96 -4.35
C TYR A 12 0.24 10.72 -5.82
N ALA A 13 0.61 11.65 -6.69
CA ALA A 13 0.42 11.55 -8.13
C ALA A 13 1.71 11.07 -8.80
N PRO A 14 1.90 9.75 -9.04
CA PRO A 14 3.17 9.19 -9.50
C PRO A 14 3.53 9.63 -10.93
N THR A 15 2.55 9.95 -11.77
CA THR A 15 2.79 10.36 -13.17
C THR A 15 3.51 11.70 -13.30
N ILE A 16 3.45 12.53 -12.25
CA ILE A 16 4.05 13.87 -12.22
C ILE A 16 4.95 14.09 -10.99
N ASP A 17 5.16 13.06 -10.17
CA ASP A 17 5.99 13.09 -8.96
C ASP A 17 5.59 14.18 -7.93
N VAL A 18 4.29 14.37 -7.70
CA VAL A 18 3.77 15.39 -6.77
C VAL A 18 2.99 14.75 -5.62
N LEU A 19 3.30 15.17 -4.38
CA LEU A 19 2.48 14.87 -3.21
C LEU A 19 1.48 16.01 -2.99
N TYR A 20 0.19 15.69 -3.08
CA TYR A 20 -0.90 16.63 -2.86
C TYR A 20 -1.52 16.44 -1.49
N ALA A 21 -2.01 17.54 -0.91
CA ALA A 21 -2.74 17.53 0.34
C ALA A 21 -3.97 18.44 0.28
N LEU A 22 -5.01 18.02 1.00
CA LEU A 22 -6.22 18.80 1.21
C LEU A 22 -6.17 19.41 2.62
N GLY A 23 -5.99 20.72 2.70
CA GLY A 23 -6.09 21.47 3.94
C GLY A 23 -7.56 21.80 4.23
N LEU A 24 -8.06 21.38 5.39
CA LEU A 24 -9.45 21.61 5.83
C LEU A 24 -9.73 23.05 6.26
N GLY A 25 -8.68 23.87 6.36
CA GLY A 25 -8.73 25.13 7.07
C GLY A 25 -8.84 24.94 8.59
N PHE A 26 -8.36 25.92 9.34
CA PHE A 26 -8.58 25.99 10.78
C PHE A 26 -8.42 27.44 11.23
N THR A 27 -9.35 27.94 12.05
CA THR A 27 -9.41 29.33 12.55
C THR A 27 -9.45 30.40 11.44
N THR A 28 -8.30 30.79 10.91
CA THR A 28 -8.11 31.90 9.96
C THR A 28 -7.77 31.42 8.55
N ARG A 29 -7.48 30.13 8.35
CA ARG A 29 -7.29 29.54 7.02
C ARG A 29 -8.60 28.95 6.50
N SER A 30 -8.94 29.32 5.27
CA SER A 30 -9.97 28.62 4.48
C SER A 30 -9.45 27.26 4.03
N PRO A 31 -10.32 26.34 3.59
CA PRO A 31 -9.89 25.12 2.92
C PRO A 31 -9.02 25.43 1.70
N GLU A 32 -7.87 24.77 1.62
CA GLU A 32 -6.83 25.02 0.63
C GLU A 32 -6.33 23.72 0.04
N PHE A 33 -6.03 23.74 -1.25
CA PHE A 33 -5.35 22.67 -1.95
C PHE A 33 -3.84 22.96 -1.95
N LEU A 34 -3.05 21.97 -1.56
CA LEU A 34 -1.62 22.12 -1.27
C LEU A 34 -0.80 21.09 -2.06
N THR A 35 0.43 21.46 -2.40
CA THR A 35 1.50 20.49 -2.73
C THR A 35 2.50 20.44 -1.59
N ILE A 36 3.08 19.28 -1.33
CA ILE A 36 4.12 19.09 -0.31
C ILE A 36 5.41 18.66 -1.01
N ASP A 37 6.50 19.40 -0.77
CA ASP A 37 7.83 18.94 -1.14
C ASP A 37 8.21 17.74 -0.25
N ARG A 38 8.35 16.56 -0.85
CA ARG A 38 8.63 15.32 -0.10
C ARG A 38 10.02 15.30 0.55
N SER A 39 10.96 16.10 0.07
CA SER A 39 12.32 16.15 0.61
C SER A 39 12.43 17.06 1.83
N THR A 40 11.58 18.08 1.92
CA THR A 40 11.63 19.09 3.00
C THR A 40 10.40 19.10 3.90
N GLY A 41 9.30 18.49 3.46
CA GLY A 41 7.98 18.57 4.11
C GLY A 41 7.31 19.94 3.99
N VAL A 42 7.88 20.88 3.21
CA VAL A 42 7.34 22.22 3.06
C VAL A 42 6.13 22.20 2.13
N GLU A 43 5.03 22.78 2.59
CA GLU A 43 3.80 22.95 1.81
C GLU A 43 3.88 24.19 0.90
N THR A 44 3.24 24.12 -0.26
CA THR A 44 2.97 25.25 -1.14
C THR A 44 1.48 25.27 -1.45
N VAL A 45 0.85 26.44 -1.30
CA VAL A 45 -0.57 26.61 -1.62
C VAL A 45 -0.75 26.64 -3.14
N VAL A 46 -1.55 25.71 -3.66
CA VAL A 46 -1.99 25.71 -5.07
C VAL A 46 -3.14 26.70 -5.24
N GLY A 47 -4.13 26.63 -4.34
CA GLY A 47 -5.26 27.56 -4.34
C GLY A 47 -6.35 27.18 -3.35
N ARG A 48 -7.44 27.95 -3.35
CA ARG A 48 -8.60 27.66 -2.51
C ARG A 48 -9.48 26.61 -3.15
N VAL A 49 -9.99 25.69 -2.34
CA VAL A 49 -10.79 24.57 -2.86
C VAL A 49 -12.15 25.04 -3.35
N GLY A 50 -12.75 26.03 -2.70
CA GLY A 50 -14.07 26.56 -3.08
C GLY A 50 -15.25 25.63 -2.73
N ALA A 51 -14.98 24.55 -1.99
CA ALA A 51 -15.95 23.66 -1.39
C ALA A 51 -15.55 23.40 0.08
N ASP A 52 -16.56 23.21 0.92
CA ASP A 52 -16.39 22.97 2.36
C ASP A 52 -16.66 21.50 2.70
N GLY A 53 -16.20 21.05 3.88
CA GLY A 53 -16.52 19.72 4.41
C GLY A 53 -15.88 18.54 3.67
N LEU A 54 -14.91 18.81 2.79
CA LEU A 54 -14.11 17.79 2.12
C LEU A 54 -13.13 17.18 3.11
N GLU A 55 -13.11 15.86 3.27
CA GLU A 55 -12.36 15.17 4.33
C GLU A 55 -11.47 14.05 3.77
N SER A 56 -11.49 13.84 2.46
CA SER A 56 -10.67 12.84 1.77
C SER A 56 -10.20 13.34 0.42
N LEU A 57 -9.08 12.79 -0.06
CA LEU A 57 -8.43 13.13 -1.32
C LEU A 57 -7.89 11.84 -1.94
N ALA A 58 -8.14 11.63 -3.24
CA ALA A 58 -7.55 10.54 -4.02
C ALA A 58 -7.09 11.04 -5.39
N CYS A 59 -6.08 10.39 -5.94
CA CYS A 59 -5.59 10.60 -7.28
C CYS A 59 -6.14 9.49 -8.19
N GLY A 60 -6.84 9.89 -9.25
CA GLY A 60 -7.17 9.00 -10.34
C GLY A 60 -5.90 8.50 -11.03
N ALA A 61 -5.62 7.22 -10.87
CA ALA A 61 -4.46 6.59 -11.46
C ALA A 61 -4.50 6.68 -13.01
N SER A 62 -3.34 6.86 -13.64
CA SER A 62 -3.09 6.64 -15.08
C SER A 62 -3.44 7.74 -16.09
N VAL A 63 -3.77 8.97 -15.68
CA VAL A 63 -4.02 10.07 -16.64
C VAL A 63 -3.02 11.21 -16.47
N SER A 64 -2.59 11.79 -17.58
CA SER A 64 -1.81 13.04 -17.63
C SER A 64 -2.66 14.11 -18.34
N PRO A 65 -3.07 15.18 -17.65
CA PRO A 65 -2.76 15.50 -16.25
C PRO A 65 -3.46 14.55 -15.25
N ALA A 66 -2.89 14.42 -14.06
CA ALA A 66 -3.50 13.68 -12.96
C ALA A 66 -4.90 14.23 -12.67
N ARG A 67 -5.89 13.35 -12.53
CA ARG A 67 -7.23 13.72 -12.08
C ARG A 67 -7.29 13.54 -10.58
N LEU A 68 -7.76 14.55 -9.87
CA LEU A 68 -7.81 14.54 -8.41
C LEU A 68 -9.27 14.59 -7.99
N TYR A 69 -9.62 13.77 -7.01
CA TYR A 69 -10.95 13.73 -6.44
C TYR A 69 -10.86 14.06 -4.98
N ALA A 70 -11.80 14.87 -4.49
CA ALA A 70 -11.99 15.09 -3.07
C ALA A 70 -13.44 14.81 -2.70
N ALA A 71 -13.66 14.36 -1.47
CA ALA A 71 -15.00 14.07 -1.03
C ALA A 71 -15.26 14.40 0.44
N GLY A 72 -16.52 14.72 0.70
CA GLY A 72 -17.12 14.92 2.00
C GLY A 72 -18.48 14.23 2.02
N THR A 73 -19.55 15.03 2.04
CA THR A 73 -20.93 14.56 1.78
C THR A 73 -21.24 14.43 0.28
N GLU A 74 -20.41 15.02 -0.58
CA GLU A 74 -20.49 14.94 -2.03
C GLU A 74 -19.09 14.66 -2.61
N LEU A 75 -19.03 14.31 -3.89
CA LEU A 75 -17.81 14.03 -4.64
C LEU A 75 -17.50 15.19 -5.59
N TYR A 76 -16.24 15.61 -5.58
CA TYR A 76 -15.72 16.73 -6.37
C TYR A 76 -14.49 16.31 -7.17
N GLU A 77 -14.33 16.88 -8.37
CA GLU A 77 -13.08 16.88 -9.12
C GLU A 77 -12.30 18.15 -8.80
N LEU A 78 -11.00 18.04 -8.48
CA LEU A 78 -10.12 19.18 -8.23
C LEU A 78 -9.25 19.48 -9.45
N ASP A 79 -9.12 20.76 -9.81
CA ASP A 79 -8.14 21.22 -10.80
C ASP A 79 -6.73 21.28 -10.15
N PRO A 80 -5.75 20.47 -10.58
CA PRO A 80 -4.41 20.46 -9.99
C PRO A 80 -3.64 21.78 -10.14
N LYS A 81 -4.06 22.68 -11.04
CA LYS A 81 -3.39 23.98 -11.27
C LYS A 81 -3.92 25.10 -10.39
N THR A 82 -5.22 25.07 -10.10
CA THR A 82 -5.91 26.17 -9.39
C THR A 82 -6.44 25.77 -8.02
N GLY A 83 -6.51 24.46 -7.74
CA GLY A 83 -7.13 23.90 -6.55
C GLY A 83 -8.66 23.95 -6.54
N ALA A 84 -9.30 24.54 -7.55
CA ALA A 84 -10.75 24.70 -7.57
C ALA A 84 -11.48 23.36 -7.69
N ALA A 85 -12.49 23.18 -6.83
CA ALA A 85 -13.38 22.02 -6.85
C ALA A 85 -14.56 22.23 -7.81
N THR A 86 -14.86 21.19 -8.60
CA THR A 86 -16.06 21.09 -9.43
C THR A 86 -16.91 19.93 -8.92
N LEU A 87 -18.14 20.20 -8.54
CA LEU A 87 -19.07 19.18 -8.06
C LEU A 87 -19.34 18.14 -9.17
N ILE A 88 -19.10 16.87 -8.88
CA ILE A 88 -19.51 15.75 -9.74
C ILE A 88 -20.92 15.30 -9.34
N GLY A 89 -21.18 15.20 -8.02
CA GLY A 89 -22.45 14.79 -7.44
C GLY A 89 -22.26 13.96 -6.17
N GLY A 90 -23.31 13.29 -5.72
CA GLY A 90 -23.31 12.49 -4.48
C GLY A 90 -24.32 13.03 -3.47
N ASP A 91 -24.73 12.15 -2.57
CA ASP A 91 -25.53 12.44 -1.38
C ASP A 91 -25.14 11.40 -0.34
N PHE A 92 -23.87 11.43 0.06
CA PHE A 92 -23.37 10.52 1.07
C PHE A 92 -24.04 10.92 2.39
N SER A 93 -24.82 10.01 2.96
CA SER A 93 -25.57 10.24 4.21
C SER A 93 -24.67 10.55 5.43
N GLY A 94 -23.36 10.48 5.24
CA GLY A 94 -22.33 11.01 6.12
C GLY A 94 -21.06 11.38 5.35
N THR A 95 -20.09 11.92 6.07
CA THR A 95 -18.79 12.29 5.52
C THR A 95 -17.99 11.06 5.06
N MET A 96 -17.49 11.09 3.83
CA MET A 96 -16.48 10.14 3.37
C MET A 96 -15.10 10.51 3.95
N TRP A 97 -14.61 9.67 4.86
CA TRP A 97 -13.34 9.87 5.57
C TRP A 97 -12.10 9.38 4.83
N ALA A 98 -12.30 8.53 3.83
CA ALA A 98 -11.20 7.95 3.08
C ALA A 98 -11.65 7.69 1.64
N MET A 99 -10.72 7.90 0.73
CA MET A 99 -10.82 7.44 -0.64
C MET A 99 -9.51 6.74 -0.97
N SER A 100 -9.60 5.62 -1.67
CA SER A 100 -8.44 4.96 -2.24
C SER A 100 -8.31 5.35 -3.70
N ASP A 101 -7.08 5.41 -4.18
CA ASP A 101 -6.83 5.55 -5.60
C ASP A 101 -7.39 4.31 -6.32
N PRO A 102 -8.05 4.47 -7.50
CA PRO A 102 -8.42 3.32 -8.30
C PRO A 102 -7.14 2.57 -8.73
N PRO A 103 -7.19 1.23 -8.89
CA PRO A 103 -6.07 0.50 -9.44
C PRO A 103 -5.68 1.09 -10.80
N LEU A 104 -4.38 1.07 -11.14
CA LEU A 104 -3.90 1.54 -12.43
C LEU A 104 -4.69 0.81 -13.53
N ALA A 105 -5.22 1.53 -14.51
CA ALA A 105 -6.04 0.94 -15.58
C ALA A 105 -5.26 -0.09 -16.42
N ASN A 106 -3.93 -0.02 -16.34
CA ASN A 106 -3.00 -0.94 -16.99
C ASN A 106 -2.15 -1.71 -15.96
N ASP A 107 -2.61 -1.86 -14.71
CA ASP A 107 -1.97 -2.80 -13.79
C ASP A 107 -2.02 -4.19 -14.45
N PRO A 108 -0.88 -4.76 -14.86
CA PRO A 108 -0.88 -6.07 -15.51
C PRO A 108 -1.38 -7.18 -14.56
N CYS A 109 -1.47 -6.88 -13.26
CA CYS A 109 -1.96 -7.75 -12.19
C CYS A 109 -3.41 -7.43 -11.81
N ALA A 110 -4.08 -6.48 -12.49
CA ALA A 110 -5.48 -6.18 -12.25
C ALA A 110 -6.34 -7.44 -12.47
N GLY A 111 -6.91 -7.97 -11.39
CA GLY A 111 -7.69 -9.21 -11.39
C GLY A 111 -6.93 -10.47 -10.97
N GLN A 112 -5.64 -10.38 -10.66
CA GLN A 112 -4.81 -11.49 -10.15
C GLN A 112 -4.53 -11.41 -8.65
N GLY A 113 -5.04 -10.39 -7.95
CA GLY A 113 -4.86 -10.20 -6.50
C GLY A 113 -3.91 -9.06 -6.11
N GLY A 114 -3.32 -8.36 -7.10
CA GLY A 114 -2.30 -7.34 -6.88
C GLY A 114 -0.93 -7.96 -6.61
N ALA A 115 0.16 -7.20 -6.85
CA ALA A 115 1.51 -7.62 -6.49
C ALA A 115 1.63 -7.69 -4.96
N ALA A 116 1.89 -8.88 -4.42
CA ALA A 116 1.89 -9.14 -2.98
C ALA A 116 3.12 -8.54 -2.27
N ASP A 117 4.18 -8.21 -3.00
CA ASP A 117 5.50 -7.87 -2.49
C ASP A 117 5.95 -6.43 -2.85
N SER A 118 5.05 -5.61 -3.41
CA SER A 118 5.28 -4.18 -3.71
C SER A 118 6.25 -3.89 -4.86
N ASP A 119 6.74 -4.87 -5.61
CA ASP A 119 7.72 -4.63 -6.66
C ASP A 119 7.11 -4.26 -8.04
N THR A 120 5.78 -4.25 -8.12
CA THR A 120 4.97 -3.96 -9.32
C THR A 120 5.17 -4.91 -10.50
N LEU A 121 5.92 -6.00 -10.32
CA LEU A 121 6.03 -7.06 -11.30
C LEU A 121 4.84 -8.01 -11.17
N CYS A 122 4.34 -8.45 -12.31
CA CYS A 122 3.39 -9.56 -12.39
C CYS A 122 4.18 -10.81 -12.69
N ASP A 123 4.93 -11.25 -11.70
CA ASP A 123 5.70 -12.48 -11.78
C ASP A 123 4.98 -13.62 -11.04
N ASP A 124 5.63 -14.79 -11.03
CA ASP A 124 5.05 -16.04 -10.53
C ASP A 124 4.81 -16.03 -9.01
N GLU A 125 5.07 -14.93 -8.33
CA GLU A 125 4.72 -14.71 -6.92
C GLU A 125 3.21 -14.47 -6.71
N VAL A 126 2.44 -14.30 -7.80
CA VAL A 126 0.98 -14.10 -7.76
C VAL A 126 0.26 -14.97 -8.81
N PRO A 127 -0.75 -15.81 -8.47
CA PRO A 127 -1.29 -16.12 -7.15
C PRO A 127 -0.48 -17.25 -6.50
N CYS A 128 -0.57 -17.41 -5.18
CA CYS A 128 -0.07 -18.57 -4.43
C CYS A 128 -0.35 -19.88 -5.20
N ARG A 129 0.58 -20.31 -6.05
CA ARG A 129 0.51 -21.64 -6.64
C ARG A 129 0.82 -22.54 -5.47
N SER A 130 -0.16 -23.33 -5.06
CA SER A 130 0.09 -24.46 -4.19
C SER A 130 1.14 -25.33 -4.87
N PHE A 131 2.39 -25.20 -4.45
CA PHE A 131 3.43 -26.12 -4.87
C PHE A 131 3.13 -27.43 -4.16
N ALA A 132 2.80 -28.47 -4.92
CA ALA A 132 2.77 -29.82 -4.36
C ALA A 132 4.17 -30.08 -3.78
N ASN A 133 4.25 -30.24 -2.47
CA ASN A 133 5.53 -30.42 -1.78
C ASN A 133 6.09 -31.80 -2.16
N THR A 134 6.87 -31.89 -3.24
CA THR A 134 7.45 -33.15 -3.72
C THR A 134 8.71 -33.54 -2.94
N LEU A 135 9.16 -32.72 -1.99
CA LEU A 135 10.28 -33.02 -1.13
C LEU A 135 9.79 -33.12 0.33
N PRO A 136 9.97 -34.26 1.01
CA PRO A 136 9.62 -34.40 2.41
C PRO A 136 10.62 -33.59 3.25
N LEU A 137 10.36 -32.30 3.44
CA LEU A 137 11.06 -31.51 4.42
C LEU A 137 10.41 -31.76 5.78
N VAL A 138 10.81 -32.89 6.38
CA VAL A 138 10.38 -33.28 7.72
C VAL A 138 11.09 -32.37 8.73
N ILE A 139 10.42 -31.30 9.16
CA ILE A 139 10.82 -30.59 10.38
C ILE A 139 10.23 -31.39 11.55
N SER A 140 10.88 -32.48 11.92
CA SER A 140 10.47 -33.33 13.04
C SER A 140 10.68 -32.58 14.35
N ASN A 141 9.61 -31.96 14.87
CA ASN A 141 9.33 -31.78 16.30
C ASN A 141 8.03 -31.02 16.63
N PHE A 142 7.22 -30.62 15.64
CA PHE A 142 5.84 -30.18 15.90
C PHE A 142 4.90 -31.39 15.97
N SER A 143 5.01 -32.11 17.09
CA SER A 143 4.14 -33.23 17.44
C SER A 143 2.70 -32.75 17.63
N SER A 144 1.86 -32.84 16.58
CA SER A 144 0.45 -33.30 16.59
C SER A 144 -0.44 -32.73 15.48
N THR A 145 0.05 -31.88 14.58
CA THR A 145 -0.72 -31.39 13.43
C THR A 145 -0.22 -32.03 12.13
N PRO A 146 -1.11 -32.55 11.25
CA PRO A 146 -0.70 -33.14 9.98
C PRO A 146 0.07 -32.14 9.09
N ASP A 147 1.16 -32.63 8.48
CA ASP A 147 2.26 -31.92 7.82
C ASP A 147 1.92 -31.18 6.50
N GLU A 148 0.74 -30.55 6.38
CA GLU A 148 0.34 -29.82 5.15
C GLU A 148 0.41 -28.28 5.25
N TYR A 149 0.84 -27.71 6.39
CA TYR A 149 0.79 -26.26 6.62
C TYR A 149 2.15 -25.63 6.93
N LEU A 150 3.01 -25.52 5.92
CA LEU A 150 4.23 -24.69 5.99
C LEU A 150 4.20 -23.55 4.96
N CYS A 151 3.00 -23.00 4.75
CA CYS A 151 2.77 -21.59 4.44
C CYS A 151 1.77 -21.16 5.52
N GLY A 152 2.28 -20.70 6.68
CA GLY A 152 1.44 -20.48 7.85
C GLY A 152 0.39 -19.42 7.55
N ASP A 153 -0.88 -19.79 7.65
CA ASP A 153 -1.99 -18.87 7.94
C ASP A 153 -2.03 -18.80 9.47
N PHE A 154 -1.42 -17.77 10.05
CA PHE A 154 -1.25 -17.69 11.51
C PHE A 154 -2.45 -17.05 12.22
N ASP A 155 -3.40 -16.44 11.49
CA ASP A 155 -4.60 -15.84 12.07
C ASP A 155 -5.90 -16.65 11.81
N GLY A 156 -5.83 -17.68 10.97
CA GLY A 156 -6.87 -18.68 10.77
C GLY A 156 -7.98 -18.24 9.81
N ASP A 157 -7.72 -17.27 8.93
CA ASP A 157 -8.70 -16.73 7.99
C ASP A 157 -8.79 -17.50 6.65
N GLY A 158 -7.89 -18.46 6.42
CA GLY A 158 -7.82 -19.28 5.22
C GLY A 158 -7.17 -18.59 4.02
N ILE A 159 -6.50 -17.46 4.22
CA ILE A 159 -5.82 -16.68 3.18
C ILE A 159 -4.36 -16.47 3.58
N HIS A 160 -3.45 -17.14 2.88
CA HIS A 160 -2.01 -16.97 3.11
C HIS A 160 -1.54 -15.61 2.56
N SER A 161 -1.06 -14.71 3.42
CA SER A 161 -0.55 -13.40 2.99
C SER A 161 0.90 -13.17 3.43
N ALA A 162 1.61 -12.23 2.80
CA ALA A 162 2.99 -11.88 3.17
C ALA A 162 3.14 -11.45 4.65
N THR A 163 2.04 -11.00 5.27
CA THR A 163 1.94 -10.67 6.69
C THR A 163 2.32 -11.84 7.59
N ASP A 164 2.00 -13.06 7.17
CA ASP A 164 2.29 -14.28 7.91
C ASP A 164 3.78 -14.67 7.88
N ALA A 165 4.47 -14.38 6.77
CA ALA A 165 5.89 -14.67 6.60
C ALA A 165 6.78 -13.69 7.40
N ASP A 166 6.39 -12.42 7.48
CA ASP A 166 7.11 -11.41 8.27
C ASP A 166 6.98 -11.68 9.79
N LEU A 167 5.86 -12.27 10.22
CA LEU A 167 5.66 -12.79 11.57
C LEU A 167 6.66 -13.90 11.93
N ILE A 168 6.95 -14.83 11.02
CA ILE A 168 7.98 -15.87 11.25
C ILE A 168 9.37 -15.23 11.36
N HIS A 169 9.70 -14.29 10.48
CA HIS A 169 10.99 -13.63 10.49
C HIS A 169 11.20 -12.84 11.80
N CYS A 170 10.18 -12.12 12.27
CA CYS A 170 10.21 -11.41 13.54
C CYS A 170 10.29 -12.35 14.76
N VAL A 171 9.58 -13.49 14.76
CA VAL A 171 9.60 -14.45 15.87
C VAL A 171 10.93 -15.22 15.94
N SER A 172 11.59 -15.46 14.81
CA SER A 172 12.90 -16.14 14.78
C SER A 172 14.00 -15.36 15.51
N SER A 173 13.86 -14.04 15.63
CA SER A 173 14.80 -13.18 16.37
C SER A 173 14.67 -13.27 17.89
N PHE A 174 13.57 -13.85 18.40
CA PHE A 174 13.29 -14.03 19.84
C PHE A 174 13.64 -15.42 20.36
N LEU A 175 13.96 -16.38 19.49
CA LEU A 175 14.35 -17.73 19.88
C LEU A 175 15.87 -17.82 20.08
N ASP A 176 16.26 -18.40 21.22
CA ASP A 176 17.63 -18.67 21.69
C ASP A 176 18.59 -19.13 20.55
N PRO A 177 19.88 -18.71 20.52
CA PRO A 177 20.86 -19.13 19.51
C PRO A 177 20.98 -20.65 19.28
N ALA A 178 20.45 -21.48 20.17
CA ALA A 178 20.33 -22.92 19.97
C ALA A 178 19.43 -23.33 18.78
N TYR A 179 18.56 -22.45 18.28
CA TYR A 179 17.63 -22.72 17.18
C TYR A 179 18.00 -21.96 15.90
N ALA A 180 19.24 -22.11 15.44
CA ALA A 180 19.62 -21.66 14.10
C ALA A 180 18.89 -22.53 13.05
N LEU A 181 17.99 -21.92 12.28
CA LEU A 181 17.44 -22.50 11.06
C LEU A 181 18.60 -22.78 10.09
N ARG A 182 19.03 -24.04 10.02
CA ARG A 182 19.95 -24.48 8.96
C ARG A 182 19.11 -24.82 7.75
N CYS A 183 19.24 -24.07 6.66
CA CYS A 183 18.79 -24.54 5.35
C CYS A 183 19.45 -25.89 5.08
N GLY A 184 18.64 -26.96 5.07
CA GLY A 184 19.11 -28.30 4.76
C GLY A 184 19.74 -28.30 3.37
N CYS A 185 21.05 -28.60 3.32
CA CYS A 185 21.82 -28.70 2.09
C CYS A 185 21.09 -29.57 1.06
N ARG A 186 20.75 -28.99 -0.10
CA ARG A 186 20.64 -29.79 -1.32
C ARG A 186 22.05 -30.30 -1.69
N PRO A 187 22.18 -31.51 -2.24
CA PRO A 187 23.42 -31.89 -2.91
C PRO A 187 23.61 -30.95 -4.11
N GLU A 188 24.68 -30.14 -4.05
CA GLU A 188 25.32 -29.41 -5.14
C GLU A 188 24.39 -28.88 -6.26
N GLY A 189 23.86 -27.67 -6.05
CA GLY A 189 23.20 -26.90 -7.10
C GLY A 189 22.50 -25.67 -6.55
N ARG A 190 23.19 -24.52 -6.61
CA ARG A 190 22.72 -23.12 -6.44
C ARG A 190 21.41 -22.93 -5.67
N CYS A 191 21.52 -22.53 -4.40
CA CYS A 191 20.45 -21.75 -3.77
C CYS A 191 20.63 -20.30 -4.25
N GLY A 192 19.58 -19.73 -4.85
CA GLY A 192 19.65 -18.47 -5.59
C GLY A 192 19.62 -18.76 -7.09
N GLY A 193 18.42 -18.86 -7.66
CA GLY A 193 18.28 -18.61 -9.10
C GLY A 193 18.89 -17.24 -9.40
N ASP A 194 19.70 -17.15 -10.46
CA ASP A 194 20.38 -16.02 -11.13
C ASP A 194 20.82 -14.74 -10.38
N THR A 195 20.61 -14.60 -9.08
CA THR A 195 20.91 -13.40 -8.29
C THR A 195 22.34 -13.37 -7.76
N GLY A 196 23.09 -14.48 -7.88
CA GLY A 196 24.54 -14.50 -7.62
C GLY A 196 24.95 -14.22 -6.17
N VAL A 197 24.03 -14.29 -5.21
CA VAL A 197 24.34 -14.03 -3.79
C VAL A 197 24.84 -15.32 -3.12
N ALA A 198 26.03 -15.26 -2.51
CA ALA A 198 26.57 -16.36 -1.70
C ALA A 198 26.00 -16.29 -0.28
N CYS A 199 25.46 -17.41 0.21
CA CYS A 199 25.05 -17.56 1.60
C CYS A 199 26.29 -17.78 2.50
N PHE A 200 26.41 -17.00 3.59
CA PHE A 200 27.34 -17.25 4.71
C PHE A 200 26.59 -17.91 5.87
#